data_AF-A0A451ABT2-F1
#
_entry.id   AF-A0A451ABT2-F1
#
_cell.length_a   1.000
_cell.length_b   1.000
_cell.length_c   1.000
_cell.angle_alpha   90.00
_cell.angle_beta   90.00
_cell.angle_gamma   90.00
#
_symmetry.space_group_name_H-M   'P 1'
#
loop_
_entity.id
_entity.type
_entity.pdbx_description
1 polymer ?
#
loop_
_entity_poly.entity_id
_entity_poly.type
_entity_poly.pdbx_seq_one_letter_code
_entity_poly.pdbx_strand_id
1 'polypeptide(L)'
;MTLQGEPNVTTESTWADGIDTTFSARLEAAGIVSHFHTAFNRPFAANHRIQLEKATITLKNFFRPLFGDQRLHLEIQAHDGAESEKISFPAQNYYVNQLAFFIRLLQGQEAPPPLEKVRERIVWMESIYEQATPGNATTTGE
;
A
#
# COMPACT_ATOMS: atom_id res chain seq x y z
N MET A 1 -8.56 -13.13 8.19
CA MET A 1 -9.02 -12.06 9.10
C MET A 1 -9.97 -11.20 8.31
N THR A 2 -11.27 -11.39 8.51
CA THR A 2 -12.31 -10.53 7.93
C THR A 2 -12.51 -9.42 8.95
N LEU A 3 -12.27 -8.17 8.58
CA LEU A 3 -12.48 -7.03 9.47
C LEU A 3 -13.99 -6.97 9.76
N GLN A 4 -14.38 -7.13 11.04
CA GLN A 4 -15.75 -6.96 11.48
C GLN A 4 -15.97 -5.48 11.82
N GLY A 5 -16.96 -4.85 11.17
CA GLY A 5 -17.27 -3.42 11.28
C GLY A 5 -16.94 -2.66 9.99
N GLU A 6 -17.81 -1.72 9.61
CA GLU A 6 -17.49 -0.79 8.53
C GLU A 6 -16.31 0.08 8.99
N PRO A 7 -15.19 0.09 8.26
CA PRO A 7 -14.06 0.88 8.64
C PRO A 7 -14.38 2.36 8.50
N ASN A 8 -13.87 3.13 9.45
CA ASN A 8 -13.93 4.57 9.36
C ASN A 8 -12.84 5.05 8.41
N VAL A 9 -13.24 5.63 7.28
CA VAL A 9 -12.34 6.13 6.25
C VAL A 9 -12.49 7.64 6.13
N THR A 10 -11.36 8.35 6.12
CA THR A 10 -11.34 9.76 5.72
C THR A 10 -10.39 9.94 4.54
N THR A 11 -10.79 10.77 3.58
CA THR A 11 -10.05 10.97 2.34
C THR A 11 -9.91 12.45 2.01
N GLU A 12 -8.76 12.81 1.42
CA GLU A 12 -8.48 14.15 0.91
C GLU A 12 -7.82 14.01 -0.47
N SER A 13 -8.28 14.78 -1.45
CA SER A 13 -7.79 14.69 -2.82
C SER A 13 -7.77 16.07 -3.49
N THR A 14 -6.78 16.29 -4.37
CA THR A 14 -6.69 17.49 -5.21
C THR A 14 -6.86 17.10 -6.66
N TRP A 15 -7.69 17.83 -7.41
CA TRP A 15 -8.05 17.47 -8.77
C TRP A 15 -7.61 18.53 -9.76
N ALA A 16 -7.08 18.10 -10.91
CA ALA A 16 -6.80 18.95 -12.06
C ALA A 16 -7.16 18.19 -13.34
N ASP A 17 -7.88 18.83 -14.26
CA ASP A 17 -8.29 18.24 -15.55
C ASP A 17 -8.98 16.86 -15.44
N GLY A 18 -9.76 16.66 -14.36
CA GLY A 18 -10.46 15.40 -14.11
C GLY A 18 -9.59 14.27 -13.55
N ILE A 19 -8.35 14.57 -13.15
CA ILE A 19 -7.39 13.61 -12.59
C ILE A 19 -7.08 14.01 -11.14
N ASP A 20 -7.06 13.05 -10.22
CA ASP A 20 -6.53 13.27 -8.88
C ASP A 20 -5.00 13.41 -8.93
N THR A 21 -4.52 14.60 -8.63
CA THR A 21 -3.08 14.94 -8.64
C THR A 21 -2.40 14.55 -7.33
N THR A 22 -3.15 14.60 -6.23
CA THR A 22 -2.77 14.06 -4.93
C THR A 22 -3.97 13.37 -4.30
N PHE A 23 -3.70 12.31 -3.56
CA PHE A 23 -4.71 11.55 -2.84
C PHE A 23 -4.14 11.06 -1.51
N SER A 24 -4.90 11.30 -0.44
CA SER A 24 -4.60 10.82 0.90
C SER A 24 -5.81 10.10 1.45
N ALA A 25 -5.59 8.96 2.10
CA ALA A 25 -6.64 8.23 2.79
C ALA A 25 -6.14 7.80 4.17
N ARG A 26 -7.07 7.80 5.12
CA ARG A 26 -6.85 7.30 6.47
C ARG A 26 -7.94 6.30 6.80
N LEU A 27 -7.54 5.15 7.30
CA LEU A 27 -8.40 4.00 7.56
C LEU A 27 -8.26 3.57 9.02
N GLU A 28 -9.36 3.45 9.75
CA GLU A 28 -9.41 2.81 11.07
C GLU A 28 -10.18 1.50 11.00
N ALA A 29 -9.52 0.41 11.37
CA ALA A 29 -10.17 -0.89 11.45
C ALA A 29 -9.45 -1.80 12.46
N ALA A 30 -10.23 -2.52 13.27
CA ALA A 30 -9.70 -3.54 14.22
C ALA A 30 -8.54 -3.04 15.10
N GLY A 31 -8.60 -1.79 15.57
CA GLY A 31 -7.56 -1.17 16.41
C GLY A 31 -6.29 -0.74 15.67
N ILE A 32 -6.29 -0.83 14.33
CA ILE A 32 -5.18 -0.39 13.47
C ILE A 32 -5.60 0.89 12.75
N VAL A 33 -4.67 1.85 12.70
CA VAL A 33 -4.77 3.03 11.86
C VAL A 33 -3.80 2.89 10.71
N SER A 34 -4.31 3.04 9.48
CA SER A 34 -3.50 3.04 8.26
C SER A 34 -3.61 4.39 7.57
N HIS A 35 -2.49 4.86 7.02
CA HIS A 35 -2.42 6.06 6.21
C HIS A 35 -1.86 5.71 4.83
N PHE A 36 -2.46 6.27 3.79
CA PHE A 36 -1.99 6.17 2.43
C PHE A 36 -1.88 7.56 1.83
N HIS A 37 -0.82 7.81 1.06
CA HIS A 37 -0.60 9.07 0.37
C HIS A 37 0.08 8.79 -0.97
N THR A 38 -0.44 9.41 -2.03
CA THR A 38 0.13 9.41 -3.38
C THR A 38 0.05 10.82 -3.97
N ALA A 39 1.02 11.16 -4.81
CA ALA A 39 1.13 12.48 -5.43
C ALA A 39 1.95 12.41 -6.72
N PHE A 40 1.43 13.01 -7.80
CA PHE A 40 2.16 13.16 -9.07
C PHE A 40 3.17 14.30 -9.05
N ASN A 41 2.99 15.28 -8.17
CA ASN A 41 3.79 16.51 -8.11
C ASN A 41 5.01 16.42 -7.17
N ARG A 42 5.45 15.22 -6.80
CA ARG A 42 6.60 15.00 -5.90
C ARG A 42 7.63 14.06 -6.53
N PRO A 43 8.92 14.16 -6.12
CA PRO A 43 9.92 13.17 -6.51
C PRO A 43 9.48 11.75 -6.16
N PHE A 44 9.82 10.80 -7.02
CA PHE A 44 9.44 9.40 -6.84
C PHE A 44 9.99 8.83 -5.53
N ALA A 45 9.07 8.42 -4.65
CA ALA A 45 9.37 7.67 -3.44
C ALA A 45 8.20 6.74 -3.12
N ALA A 46 8.50 5.50 -2.77
CA ALA A 46 7.49 4.49 -2.43
C ALA A 46 7.92 3.81 -1.14
N ASN A 47 7.41 4.30 0.00
CA ASN A 47 7.80 3.80 1.31
C ASN A 47 6.62 3.11 1.98
N HIS A 48 6.89 1.99 2.65
CA HIS A 48 5.93 1.34 3.52
C HIS A 48 6.45 1.41 4.94
N ARG A 49 5.64 1.93 5.86
CA ARG A 49 6.03 2.14 7.25
C ARG A 49 5.01 1.50 8.18
N ILE A 50 5.50 0.71 9.13
CA ILE A 50 4.70 0.09 10.19
C ILE A 50 5.21 0.65 11.51
N GLN A 51 4.32 1.27 12.29
CA GLN A 51 4.61 1.75 13.63
C GLN A 51 4.05 0.76 14.65
N LEU A 52 4.92 0.29 15.54
CA LEU A 52 4.62 -0.60 16.64
C LEU A 52 4.96 0.10 17.95
N GLU A 53 4.54 -0.47 19.08
CA GLU A 53 4.84 0.10 20.41
C GLU A 53 6.34 0.32 20.63
N LYS A 54 7.16 -0.65 20.21
CA LYS A 54 8.60 -0.68 20.50
C LYS A 54 9.50 -0.30 19.33
N ALA A 55 8.97 -0.23 18.11
CA ALA A 55 9.76 0.02 16.93
C ALA A 55 8.98 0.59 15.76
N THR A 56 9.68 1.26 14.87
CA THR A 56 9.23 1.60 13.52
C THR A 56 9.95 0.72 12.52
N ILE A 57 9.20 0.03 11.66
CA ILE A 57 9.73 -0.75 10.54
C ILE A 57 9.46 0.03 9.25
N THR A 58 10.49 0.28 8.45
CA THR A 58 10.37 1.01 7.18
C THR A 58 11.00 0.22 6.04
N LEU A 59 10.19 -0.11 5.03
CA LEU A 59 10.67 -0.59 3.74
C LEU A 59 10.75 0.61 2.79
N LYS A 60 11.97 1.09 2.55
CA LYS A 60 12.19 2.28 1.71
C LYS A 60 12.21 1.95 0.23
N ASN A 61 11.58 2.80 -0.57
CA ASN A 61 11.56 2.73 -2.03
C ASN A 61 11.30 1.30 -2.56
N PHE A 62 10.23 0.68 -2.06
CA PHE A 62 9.92 -0.74 -2.34
C PHE A 62 9.59 -1.02 -3.81
N PHE A 63 9.35 0.02 -4.62
CA PHE A 63 9.19 -0.08 -6.07
C PHE A 63 10.50 0.00 -6.86
N ARG A 64 11.68 0.11 -6.22
CA ARG A 64 12.96 0.07 -6.95
C ARG A 64 13.11 -1.14 -7.89
N PRO A 65 12.69 -2.36 -7.53
CA PRO A 65 12.76 -3.53 -8.42
C PRO A 65 11.95 -3.41 -9.72
N LEU A 66 11.10 -2.38 -9.88
CA LEU A 66 10.47 -2.05 -11.17
C LEU A 66 11.51 -1.55 -12.19
N PHE A 67 12.65 -1.03 -11.75
CA PHE A 67 13.70 -0.43 -12.58
C PHE A 67 14.91 -1.35 -12.77
N GLY A 68 14.69 -2.67 -12.76
CA GLY A 68 15.73 -3.69 -12.92
C GLY A 68 16.19 -4.32 -11.61
N ASP A 69 17.37 -4.94 -11.63
CA ASP A 69 17.92 -5.67 -10.48
C ASP A 69 18.33 -4.69 -9.36
N GLN A 70 17.45 -4.50 -8.39
CA GLN A 70 17.65 -3.55 -7.30
C GLN A 70 17.54 -4.25 -5.95
N ARG A 71 18.40 -3.86 -5.02
CA ARG A 71 18.32 -4.29 -3.62
C ARG A 71 17.23 -3.51 -2.90
N LEU A 72 16.56 -4.19 -1.97
CA LEU A 72 15.64 -3.58 -1.02
C LEU A 72 16.28 -3.55 0.37
N HIS A 73 15.91 -2.54 1.16
CA HIS A 73 16.36 -2.40 2.53
C HIS A 73 15.15 -2.23 3.46
N LEU A 74 15.10 -3.07 4.49
CA LEU A 74 14.21 -2.92 5.63
C LEU A 74 15.00 -2.27 6.75
N GLU A 75 14.54 -1.13 7.23
CA GLU A 75 15.11 -0.44 8.37
C GLU A 75 14.20 -0.64 9.58
N ILE A 76 14.79 -1.02 10.72
CA ILE A 76 14.09 -1.20 11.99
C ILE A 76 14.69 -0.21 12.98
N GLN A 77 13.87 0.72 13.46
CA GLN A 77 14.26 1.72 14.44
C GLN A 77 13.56 1.43 15.76
N ALA A 78 14.32 1.04 16.78
CA ALA A 78 13.79 0.85 18.13
C ALA A 78 13.44 2.20 18.77
N HIS A 79 12.41 2.23 19.60
CA HIS A 79 11.94 3.45 20.29
C HIS A 79 12.64 3.69 21.64
N ASP A 80 13.35 2.68 22.17
CA ASP A 80 14.10 2.75 23.42
C ASP A 80 15.50 3.38 23.26
N GLY A 81 15.83 3.86 22.07
CA GLY A 81 17.12 4.45 21.75
C GLY A 81 18.21 3.44 21.40
N ALA A 82 17.88 2.15 21.28
CA ALA A 82 18.81 1.15 20.74
C ALA A 82 19.16 1.46 19.27
N GLU A 83 20.31 0.94 18.82
CA GLU A 83 20.79 1.15 17.45
C GLU A 83 19.78 0.63 16.41
N SER A 84 19.62 1.41 15.33
CA SER A 84 18.78 1.02 14.21
C SER A 84 19.39 -0.17 13.45
N GLU A 85 18.57 -1.17 13.13
CA GLU A 85 18.98 -2.30 12.30
C GLU A 85 18.62 -2.06 10.83
N LYS A 86 19.47 -2.54 9.92
CA LYS A 86 19.22 -2.52 8.48
C LYS A 86 19.39 -3.90 7.87
N ILE A 87 18.29 -4.50 7.42
CA ILE A 87 18.27 -5.76 6.70
C ILE A 87 18.30 -5.46 5.19
N SER A 88 19.24 -6.08 4.48
CA SER A 88 19.41 -5.87 3.04
C SER A 88 19.09 -7.14 2.27
N PHE A 89 18.04 -7.10 1.45
CA PHE A 89 17.68 -8.21 0.58
C PHE A 89 18.61 -8.30 -0.64
N PRO A 90 18.76 -9.49 -1.24
CA PRO A 90 19.40 -9.63 -2.54
C PRO A 90 18.74 -8.72 -3.59
N ALA A 91 19.45 -8.42 -4.67
CA ALA A 91 18.85 -7.70 -5.78
C ALA A 91 17.70 -8.53 -6.37
N GLN A 92 16.60 -7.86 -6.71
CA GLN A 92 15.40 -8.47 -7.29
C GLN A 92 14.95 -7.64 -8.48
N ASN A 93 14.30 -8.28 -9.45
CA ASN A 93 13.62 -7.63 -10.56
C ASN A 93 12.15 -8.04 -10.54
N TYR A 94 11.26 -7.07 -10.42
CA TYR A 94 9.84 -7.31 -10.26
C TYR A 94 9.26 -8.09 -11.45
N TYR A 95 9.54 -7.67 -12.68
CA TYR A 95 8.95 -8.27 -13.86
C TYR A 95 9.47 -9.69 -14.12
N VAL A 96 10.77 -9.92 -13.90
CA VAL A 96 11.36 -11.26 -13.99
C VAL A 96 10.73 -12.20 -12.97
N ASN A 97 10.55 -11.73 -11.73
CA ASN A 97 9.93 -12.51 -10.66
C ASN A 97 8.46 -12.82 -10.94
N GLN A 98 7.69 -11.84 -11.45
CA GLN A 98 6.28 -12.04 -11.83
C GLN A 98 6.14 -13.05 -12.97
N LEU A 99 6.98 -12.97 -14.00
CA LEU A 99 6.96 -13.93 -15.10
C LEU A 99 7.35 -15.33 -14.64
N ALA A 100 8.38 -15.44 -13.80
CA ALA A 100 8.79 -16.72 -13.24
C ALA A 100 7.67 -17.34 -12.38
N PHE A 101 6.98 -16.53 -11.56
CA PHE A 101 5.81 -16.98 -10.80
C PHE A 101 4.69 -17.48 -11.73
N PHE A 102 4.38 -16.73 -12.79
CA PHE A 102 3.36 -17.12 -13.76
C PHE A 102 3.69 -18.44 -14.47
N ILE A 103 4.96 -18.67 -14.83
CA ILE A 103 5.41 -19.94 -15.41
C ILE A 103 5.21 -21.09 -14.42
N ARG A 104 5.61 -20.91 -13.16
CA ARG A 104 5.44 -21.94 -12.11
C ARG A 104 3.96 -22.26 -11.88
N LEU A 105 3.08 -21.26 -11.95
CA LEU A 105 1.63 -21.44 -11.87
C LEU A 105 1.11 -22.33 -13.02
N LEU A 106 1.51 -22.06 -14.26
CA LEU A 106 1.13 -22.88 -15.42
C LEU A 106 1.65 -24.31 -15.34
N GLN A 107 2.80 -24.50 -14.69
CA GLN A 107 3.40 -25.80 -14.43
C GLN A 107 2.79 -26.55 -13.23
N GLY A 108 1.83 -25.94 -12.51
CA GLY A 108 1.21 -26.51 -11.32
C GLY A 108 2.14 -26.56 -10.09
N GLN A 109 3.22 -25.79 -10.09
CA GLN A 109 4.20 -25.72 -8.99
C GLN A 109 3.84 -24.67 -7.94
N GLU A 110 2.88 -23.81 -8.24
CA GLU A 110 2.38 -22.76 -7.36
C GLU A 110 0.85 -22.77 -7.40
N ALA A 111 0.22 -22.41 -6.28
CA ALA A 111 -1.23 -22.19 -6.25
C ALA A 111 -1.56 -20.79 -6.77
N PRO A 112 -2.69 -20.60 -7.48
CA PRO A 112 -3.14 -19.26 -7.84
C PRO A 112 -3.45 -18.46 -6.57
N PRO A 113 -3.23 -17.13 -6.59
CA PRO A 113 -3.68 -16.28 -5.50
C PRO A 113 -5.19 -16.45 -5.26
N PRO A 114 -5.67 -16.41 -4.02
CA PRO A 114 -7.10 -16.55 -3.72
C PRO A 114 -7.88 -15.37 -4.32
N LEU A 115 -8.66 -15.64 -5.36
CA LEU A 115 -9.44 -14.62 -6.10
C LEU A 115 -10.38 -13.84 -5.18
N GLU A 116 -10.93 -14.49 -4.15
CA GLU A 116 -11.78 -13.87 -3.14
C GLU A 116 -11.09 -12.67 -2.45
N LYS A 117 -9.79 -12.78 -2.17
CA LYS A 117 -9.00 -11.70 -1.56
C LYS A 117 -8.70 -10.57 -2.54
N VAL A 118 -8.56 -10.90 -3.82
CA VAL A 118 -8.39 -9.89 -4.87
C VAL A 118 -9.68 -9.07 -5.00
N ARG A 119 -10.84 -9.74 -5.04
CA ARG A 119 -12.15 -9.08 -5.11
C ARG A 119 -12.41 -8.20 -3.89
N GLU A 120 -12.18 -8.71 -2.68
CA GLU A 120 -12.33 -7.93 -1.44
C GLU A 120 -11.53 -6.63 -1.53
N ARG A 121 -10.26 -6.70 -1.95
CA ARG A 121 -9.41 -5.53 -2.11
C ARG A 121 -9.94 -4.53 -3.14
N ILE A 122 -10.44 -5.00 -4.29
CA ILE A 122 -11.00 -4.13 -5.33
C ILE A 122 -12.19 -3.34 -4.78
N VAL A 123 -13.13 -4.03 -4.13
CA VAL A 123 -14.32 -3.41 -3.52
C VAL A 123 -13.92 -2.34 -2.50
N TRP A 124 -12.94 -2.63 -1.63
CA TRP A 124 -12.41 -1.65 -0.68
C TRP A 124 -11.80 -0.43 -1.37
N MET A 125 -10.95 -0.65 -2.38
CA MET A 125 -10.28 0.43 -3.09
C MET A 125 -11.26 1.33 -3.83
N GLU A 126 -12.26 0.75 -4.50
CA GLU A 126 -13.32 1.48 -5.19
C GLU A 126 -14.14 2.31 -4.20
N SER A 127 -14.62 1.70 -3.11
CA SER A 127 -15.41 2.40 -2.10
C SER A 127 -14.65 3.57 -1.45
N ILE A 128 -13.35 3.38 -1.16
CA ILE A 128 -12.51 4.44 -0.60
C ILE A 128 -12.32 5.58 -1.62
N TYR A 129 -12.11 5.25 -2.90
CA TYR A 129 -11.88 6.25 -3.94
C TYR A 129 -13.16 7.03 -4.30
N GLU A 130 -14.32 6.37 -4.30
CA GLU A 130 -15.62 7.01 -4.52
C GLU A 130 -15.90 8.10 -3.48
N GLN A 131 -15.55 7.86 -2.21
CA GLN A 131 -15.69 8.86 -1.12
C GLN A 131 -14.81 10.10 -1.35
N ALA A 132 -13.69 9.95 -2.06
CA ALA A 132 -12.77 11.04 -2.36
C ALA A 132 -13.08 11.78 -3.66
N THR A 133 -14.07 11.31 -4.43
CA THR A 133 -14.41 11.87 -5.75
C THR A 133 -15.38 13.06 -5.61
N PRO A 134 -15.03 14.25 -6.13
CA PRO A 134 -15.90 15.42 -6.10
C PRO A 134 -17.23 15.13 -6.80
N GLY A 135 -18.35 15.41 -6.14
CA GLY A 135 -19.70 15.20 -6.69
C GLY A 135 -20.42 13.93 -6.20
N ASN A 136 -19.71 13.01 -5.53
CA ASN A 136 -20.29 11.87 -4.82
C ASN A 136 -20.43 12.10 -3.30
N ALA A 137 -20.13 13.32 -2.82
CA ALA A 137 -20.48 13.72 -1.46
C ALA A 137 -22.00 13.72 -1.34
N THR A 138 -22.53 12.67 -0.71
CA THR A 138 -23.96 12.50 -0.44
C THR A 138 -24.53 13.79 0.12
N THR A 139 -25.47 14.37 -0.59
CA THR A 139 -26.38 15.40 -0.10
C THR A 139 -27.21 14.77 1.02
N THR A 140 -26.70 14.85 2.26
CA THR A 140 -27.49 14.59 3.47
C THR A 140 -27.59 15.87 4.27
N GLY A 141 -28.78 16.48 4.25
CA GLY A 141 -29.17 17.71 4.94
C GLY A 141 -29.22 18.89 3.97
N GLU A 142 -30.34 19.60 3.75
CA GLU A 142 -31.66 19.70 4.39
C GLU A 142 -32.74 19.90 3.33
#